data_AF-A0A2E7PB78-F1
#
_entry.id   AF-A0A2E7PB78-F1
#
_cell.length_a   1.000
_cell.length_b   1.000
_cell.length_c   1.000
_cell.angle_alpha   90.00
_cell.angle_beta   90.00
_cell.angle_gamma   90.00
#
_symmetry.space_group_name_H-M   'P 1'
#
loop_
_entity.id
_entity.type
_entity.pdbx_description
1 polymer ?
#
loop_
_entity_poly.entity_id
_entity_poly.type
_entity_poly.pdbx_seq_one_letter_code
_entity_poly.pdbx_strand_id
1 'polypeptide(L)'
;MGWFLSKSGSIVVLLLVALVAAVLFAPQLRSFFLNLRGETVSIVDTSARSGPGATGTRDLKIITVLGRDGIPAILEPQFATSAQALGQMDLAERVMGVSINGEHRAYPLNLLSRHEIVNDTVGGKPIAVTW
;
A
#
# COMPACT_ATOMS: atom_id res chain seq x y z
N MET A 1 -29.73 13.47 -33.97
CA MET A 1 -30.39 13.14 -32.69
C MET A 1 -31.43 12.05 -32.98
N GLY A 2 -31.19 10.78 -32.64
CA GLY A 2 -32.16 9.69 -32.88
C GLY A 2 -31.61 8.34 -33.36
N TRP A 3 -30.41 7.92 -32.93
CA TRP A 3 -29.81 6.63 -33.37
C TRP A 3 -29.69 5.57 -32.26
N PHE A 4 -30.28 5.79 -31.08
CA PHE A 4 -30.13 4.89 -29.91
C PHE A 4 -31.33 3.98 -29.60
N LEU A 5 -32.38 3.97 -30.43
CA LEU A 5 -33.59 3.16 -30.22
C LEU A 5 -33.79 2.10 -31.32
N SER A 6 -32.72 1.45 -31.77
CA SER A 6 -32.82 0.16 -32.46
C SER A 6 -32.48 -0.96 -31.48
N LYS A 7 -33.10 -2.15 -31.63
CA LYS A 7 -32.85 -3.32 -30.75
C LYS A 7 -31.35 -3.59 -30.51
N SER A 8 -30.51 -3.34 -31.52
CA SER A 8 -29.05 -3.52 -31.43
C SER A 8 -28.35 -2.49 -30.54
N GLY A 9 -28.80 -1.23 -30.53
CA GLY A 9 -28.22 -0.19 -29.68
C GLY A 9 -28.45 -0.47 -28.19
N SER A 10 -29.64 -0.94 -27.84
CA SER A 10 -29.98 -1.32 -26.45
C SER A 10 -29.19 -2.54 -25.97
N ILE A 11 -28.90 -3.50 -26.85
CA ILE A 11 -28.07 -4.68 -26.53
C ILE A 11 -26.64 -4.27 -26.19
N VAL A 12 -26.03 -3.38 -26.99
CA VAL A 12 -24.65 -2.92 -26.73
C VAL A 12 -24.56 -2.19 -25.39
N VAL A 13 -25.53 -1.33 -25.08
CA VAL A 13 -25.58 -0.63 -23.79
C VAL A 13 -25.76 -1.60 -22.62
N LEU A 14 -26.66 -2.58 -22.73
CA LEU A 14 -26.87 -3.60 -21.70
C LEU A 14 -25.61 -4.45 -21.48
N LEU A 15 -24.90 -4.82 -22.54
CA LEU A 15 -23.64 -5.56 -22.44
C LEU A 15 -22.54 -4.72 -21.77
N LEU A 16 -22.43 -3.43 -22.09
CA LEU A 16 -21.49 -2.53 -21.41
C LEU A 16 -21.81 -2.37 -19.93
N VAL A 17 -23.09 -2.21 -19.58
CA VAL A 17 -23.53 -2.13 -18.18
C VAL A 17 -23.25 -3.43 -17.44
N ALA A 18 -23.55 -4.58 -18.04
CA ALA A 18 -23.26 -5.89 -17.46
C ALA A 18 -21.75 -6.12 -17.29
N LEU A 19 -20.93 -5.66 -18.23
CA LEU A 19 -19.46 -5.72 -18.13
C LEU A 19 -18.95 -4.86 -16.98
N VAL A 20 -19.42 -3.61 -16.87
CA VAL A 20 -19.05 -2.72 -15.75
C VAL A 20 -19.48 -3.31 -14.41
N ALA A 21 -20.69 -3.86 -14.32
CA ALA A 21 -21.17 -4.54 -13.13
C ALA A 21 -20.32 -5.77 -12.79
N ALA A 22 -19.95 -6.60 -13.78
CA ALA A 22 -19.08 -7.74 -13.57
C ALA A 22 -17.69 -7.31 -13.06
N VAL A 23 -17.11 -6.23 -13.59
CA VAL A 23 -15.82 -5.69 -13.14
C VAL A 23 -15.89 -5.16 -11.69
N LEU A 24 -16.99 -4.51 -11.31
CA LEU A 24 -17.15 -3.92 -9.97
C LEU A 24 -17.52 -4.95 -8.90
N PHE A 25 -18.35 -5.95 -9.24
CA PHE A 25 -18.98 -6.84 -8.26
C PHE A 25 -18.47 -8.28 -8.28
N ALA A 26 -17.63 -8.68 -9.24
CA ALA A 26 -17.00 -10.00 -9.24
C ALA A 26 -15.58 -9.93 -8.61
N PRO A 27 -15.39 -10.29 -7.33
CA PRO A 27 -14.07 -10.29 -6.69
C PRO A 27 -13.06 -11.22 -7.40
N GLN A 28 -13.56 -12.18 -8.16
CA GLN A 28 -12.79 -13.13 -8.99
C GLN A 28 -12.02 -12.43 -10.12
N LEU A 29 -12.58 -11.36 -10.71
CA LEU A 29 -11.88 -10.58 -11.75
C LEU A 29 -10.69 -9.83 -11.15
N ARG A 30 -10.81 -9.33 -9.92
CA ARG A 30 -9.72 -8.61 -9.24
C ARG A 30 -8.51 -9.51 -9.00
N SER A 31 -8.72 -10.74 -8.52
CA SER A 31 -7.63 -11.70 -8.32
C SER A 31 -7.01 -12.16 -9.64
N PHE A 32 -7.81 -12.29 -10.70
CA PHE A 32 -7.32 -12.57 -12.05
C PHE A 32 -6.34 -11.49 -12.54
N PHE A 33 -6.70 -10.20 -12.43
CA PHE A 33 -5.80 -9.11 -12.85
C PHE A 33 -4.54 -8.97 -11.99
N LEU A 34 -4.60 -9.26 -10.68
CA LEU A 34 -3.42 -9.28 -9.82
C LEU A 34 -2.46 -10.41 -10.20
N ASN A 35 -3.00 -11.58 -10.56
CA ASN A 35 -2.20 -12.73 -10.98
C ASN A 35 -1.44 -12.52 -12.29
N LEU A 36 -1.92 -11.64 -13.17
CA LEU A 36 -1.21 -11.24 -14.41
C LEU A 36 0.04 -10.41 -14.14
N ARG A 37 0.16 -9.79 -12.95
CA ARG A 37 1.35 -9.06 -12.50
C ARG A 37 2.33 -9.93 -11.71
N GLY A 38 2.12 -11.24 -11.69
CA GLY A 38 3.00 -12.17 -11.01
C GLY A 38 4.28 -12.40 -11.82
N GLU A 39 5.43 -12.23 -11.19
CA GLU A 39 6.74 -12.61 -11.71
C GLU A 39 7.23 -13.85 -10.97
N THR A 40 7.78 -14.83 -11.70
CA THR A 40 8.43 -15.99 -11.08
C THR A 40 9.91 -15.68 -10.89
N VAL A 41 10.37 -15.72 -9.64
CA VAL A 41 11.76 -15.48 -9.28
C VAL A 41 12.34 -16.73 -8.65
N SER A 42 13.39 -17.28 -9.25
CA SER A 42 14.15 -18.40 -8.71
C SER A 42 15.19 -17.89 -7.72
N ILE A 43 15.03 -18.23 -6.44
CA ILE A 43 15.97 -17.88 -5.38
C ILE A 43 16.77 -19.10 -4.94
N VAL A 44 18.02 -18.89 -4.52
CA VAL A 44 18.79 -19.94 -3.83
C VAL A 44 18.24 -20.10 -2.42
N ASP A 45 17.70 -21.27 -2.14
CA ASP A 45 17.20 -21.64 -0.84
C ASP A 45 18.34 -22.05 0.08
N THR A 46 18.82 -21.08 0.85
CA THR A 46 19.89 -21.28 1.83
C THR A 46 19.40 -22.07 3.06
N SER A 47 18.08 -22.24 3.22
CA SER A 47 17.47 -22.97 4.34
C SER A 47 17.28 -24.47 4.06
N ALA A 48 17.28 -24.88 2.78
CA ALA A 48 17.22 -26.29 2.43
C ALA A 48 18.55 -26.96 2.76
N ARG A 49 18.51 -27.92 3.69
CA ARG A 49 19.63 -28.86 3.84
C ARG A 49 19.83 -29.58 2.52
N SER A 50 20.96 -29.34 1.87
CA SER A 50 21.28 -29.90 0.55
C SER A 50 21.29 -31.43 0.63
N GLY A 51 20.19 -32.06 0.22
CA GLY A 51 20.14 -33.50 -0.06
C GLY A 51 20.72 -33.80 -1.44
N PRO A 52 21.19 -35.03 -1.72
CA PRO A 52 21.71 -35.39 -3.03
C PRO A 52 20.59 -35.23 -4.07
N GLY A 53 20.78 -34.33 -5.04
CA GLY A 53 19.82 -34.06 -6.12
C GLY A 53 18.93 -32.82 -5.94
N ALA A 54 19.02 -32.10 -4.81
CA ALA A 54 18.35 -30.81 -4.68
C ALA A 54 19.23 -29.70 -5.28
N THR A 55 18.76 -29.02 -6.33
CA THR A 55 19.44 -27.87 -6.95
C THR A 55 19.58 -26.66 -5.99
N GLY A 56 18.94 -26.73 -4.82
CA GLY A 56 19.02 -25.69 -3.80
C GLY A 56 18.30 -24.41 -4.20
N THR A 57 17.38 -24.46 -5.15
CA THR A 57 16.63 -23.30 -5.65
C THR A 57 15.13 -23.47 -5.41
N ARG A 58 14.44 -22.36 -5.11
CA ARG A 58 12.98 -22.26 -4.99
C ARG A 58 12.44 -21.23 -5.96
N ASP A 59 11.39 -21.60 -6.67
CA ASP A 59 10.64 -20.68 -7.52
C ASP A 59 9.54 -20.02 -6.70
N LEU A 60 9.61 -18.69 -6.57
CA LEU A 60 8.62 -17.88 -5.88
C LEU A 60 7.79 -17.09 -6.88
N LYS A 61 6.47 -17.12 -6.73
CA LYS A 61 5.57 -16.20 -7.44
C LYS A 61 5.47 -14.90 -6.64
N ILE A 62 6.17 -13.87 -7.09
CA ILE A 62 6.12 -12.54 -6.49
C ILE A 62 5.06 -11.71 -7.20
N ILE A 63 4.11 -11.14 -6.46
CA ILE A 63 3.08 -10.25 -7.01
C ILE A 63 3.32 -8.85 -6.48
N THR A 64 3.69 -7.94 -7.37
CA THR A 64 3.90 -6.53 -7.04
C THR A 64 2.56 -5.80 -6.96
N VAL A 65 2.09 -5.55 -5.73
CA VAL A 65 0.82 -4.85 -5.47
C VAL A 65 0.95 -3.35 -5.69
N LEU A 66 2.03 -2.76 -5.18
CA LEU A 66 2.39 -1.36 -5.34
C LEU A 66 3.69 -1.26 -6.13
N GLY A 67 3.82 -0.21 -6.96
CA GLY A 67 5.09 0.08 -7.62
C GLY A 67 6.20 0.38 -6.61
N ARG A 68 7.45 0.44 -7.09
CA ARG A 68 8.56 0.98 -6.31
C ARG A 68 8.16 2.34 -5.73
N ASP A 69 8.42 2.54 -4.45
CA ASP A 69 8.08 3.75 -3.69
C ASP A 69 6.58 4.09 -3.67
N GLY A 70 5.71 3.09 -3.81
CA GLY A 70 4.26 3.25 -3.77
C GLY A 70 3.70 3.71 -2.41
N ILE A 71 4.52 3.69 -1.35
CA ILE A 71 4.25 4.27 -0.04
C ILE A 71 5.42 5.19 0.29
N PRO A 72 5.32 6.50 0.04
CA PRO A 72 6.45 7.40 0.14
C PRO A 72 6.77 7.73 1.60
N ALA A 73 8.05 7.70 1.94
CA ALA A 73 8.54 8.18 3.22
C ALA A 73 8.40 9.71 3.33
N ILE A 74 8.22 10.21 4.55
CA ILE A 74 8.32 11.64 4.85
C ILE A 74 9.77 11.94 5.22
N LEU A 75 10.42 12.77 4.41
CA LEU A 75 11.84 13.11 4.57
C LEU A 75 12.06 14.43 5.31
N GLU A 76 11.10 15.33 5.24
CA GLU A 76 11.14 16.66 5.84
C GLU A 76 9.84 16.90 6.63
N PRO A 77 9.70 16.31 7.83
CA PRO A 77 8.48 16.40 8.60
C PRO A 77 8.22 17.84 9.08
N GLN A 78 6.95 18.26 9.00
CA GLN A 78 6.46 19.52 9.54
C GLN A 78 5.51 19.21 10.69
N PHE A 79 5.71 19.88 11.83
CA PHE A 79 4.97 19.60 13.06
C PHE A 79 3.98 20.71 13.38
N ALA A 80 2.75 20.32 13.68
CA ALA A 80 1.76 21.19 14.28
C ALA A 80 2.02 21.35 15.78
N THR A 81 1.60 22.49 16.34
CA THR A 81 1.48 22.67 17.79
C THR A 81 0.35 21.81 18.35
N SER A 82 0.36 21.55 19.66
CA SER A 82 -0.72 20.81 20.33
C SER A 82 -2.11 21.45 20.13
N ALA A 83 -2.18 22.78 20.15
CA ALA A 83 -3.43 23.52 19.91
C ALA A 83 -3.96 23.34 18.49
N GLN A 84 -3.07 23.33 17.48
CA GLN A 84 -3.46 23.07 16.09
C GLN A 84 -3.89 21.61 15.88
N ALA A 85 -3.19 20.66 16.52
CA ALA A 85 -3.50 19.24 16.44
C ALA A 85 -4.90 18.92 16.98
N LEU A 86 -5.36 19.61 18.04
CA LEU A 86 -6.68 19.41 18.63
C LEU A 86 -7.84 19.66 17.64
N GLY A 87 -7.63 20.49 16.61
CA GLY A 87 -8.62 20.75 15.56
C GLY A 87 -8.49 19.85 14.33
N GLN A 88 -7.45 19.03 14.24
CA GLN A 88 -7.10 18.23 13.06
C GLN A 88 -7.13 16.72 13.32
N MET A 89 -7.06 16.31 14.58
CA MET A 89 -6.96 14.91 15.00
C MET A 89 -8.18 14.50 15.82
N ASP A 90 -8.49 13.21 15.79
CA ASP A 90 -9.46 12.64 16.73
C ASP A 90 -8.84 12.60 18.14
N LEU A 91 -9.63 12.88 19.18
CA LEU A 91 -9.17 12.85 20.58
C LEU A 91 -8.68 11.47 21.01
N ALA A 92 -9.19 10.40 20.39
CA ALA A 92 -8.78 9.01 20.64
C ALA A 92 -7.72 8.52 19.66
N GLU A 93 -7.19 9.38 18.79
CA GLU A 93 -6.21 9.01 17.79
C GLU A 93 -4.89 8.58 18.44
N ARG A 94 -4.40 7.41 18.03
CA ARG A 94 -3.15 6.85 18.55
C ARG A 94 -1.94 7.50 17.88
N VAL A 95 -0.93 7.79 18.70
CA VAL A 95 0.34 8.34 18.26
C VAL A 95 1.51 7.49 18.76
N MET A 96 2.60 7.46 18.01
CA MET A 96 3.90 7.06 18.51
C MET A 96 4.61 8.28 19.10
N GLY A 97 4.89 8.26 20.40
CA GLY A 97 5.61 9.34 21.09
C GLY A 97 7.12 9.08 21.10
N VAL A 98 7.90 10.11 20.78
CA VAL A 98 9.38 10.08 20.87
C VAL A 98 9.84 11.20 21.77
N SER A 99 10.75 10.87 22.70
CA SER A 99 11.34 11.82 23.65
C SER A 99 12.84 11.60 23.73
N ILE A 100 13.63 12.52 23.18
CA ILE A 100 15.10 12.44 23.15
C ILE A 100 15.67 13.81 23.52
N ASN A 101 16.60 13.84 24.47
CA ASN A 101 17.31 15.06 24.90
C ASN A 101 16.40 16.27 25.20
N GLY A 102 15.21 16.04 25.76
CA GLY A 102 14.24 17.09 26.10
C GLY A 102 13.38 17.58 24.94
N GLU A 103 13.57 17.05 23.72
CA GLU A 103 12.66 17.27 22.60
C GLU A 103 11.64 16.15 22.52
N HIS A 104 10.37 16.53 22.34
CA HIS A 104 9.22 15.62 22.33
C HIS A 104 8.45 15.76 21.01
N ARG A 105 8.22 14.63 20.34
CA ARG A 105 7.44 14.54 19.10
C ARG A 105 6.37 13.47 19.22
N ALA A 106 5.25 13.67 18.54
CA ALA A 106 4.18 12.70 18.42
C ALA A 106 3.86 12.48 16.94
N TYR A 107 3.82 11.21 16.52
CA TYR A 107 3.59 10.79 15.15
C TYR A 107 2.27 10.01 15.07
N PRO A 108 1.23 10.53 14.41
CA PRO A 108 -0.05 9.83 14.30
C PRO A 108 0.06 8.51 13.54
N LEU A 109 -0.52 7.43 14.08
CA LEU A 109 -0.45 6.11 13.44
C LEU A 109 -1.18 6.07 12.10
N ASN A 110 -2.23 6.88 11.91
CA ASN A 110 -2.93 6.98 10.62
C ASN A 110 -2.06 7.59 9.51
N LEU A 111 -1.13 8.47 9.89
CA LEU A 111 -0.17 9.11 8.99
C LEU A 111 0.94 8.12 8.69
N LEU A 112 1.50 7.45 9.70
CA LEU A 112 2.48 6.38 9.50
C LEU A 112 1.94 5.23 8.64
N SER A 113 0.65 4.88 8.76
CA SER A 113 0.02 3.85 7.91
C SER A 113 -0.02 4.23 6.41
N ARG A 114 0.12 5.52 6.08
CA ARG A 114 0.16 6.04 4.70
C ARG A 114 1.58 6.42 4.26
N HIS A 115 2.48 6.57 5.22
CA HIS A 115 3.85 7.03 5.07
C HIS A 115 4.72 6.21 6.02
N GLU A 116 4.87 4.92 5.73
CA GLU A 116 5.44 3.88 6.62
C GLU A 116 6.73 4.27 7.35
N ILE A 117 7.48 5.24 6.82
CA ILE A 117 8.67 5.80 7.43
C ILE A 117 8.61 7.33 7.47
N VAL A 118 8.96 7.91 8.63
CA VAL A 118 9.31 9.33 8.78
C VAL A 118 10.76 9.43 9.21
N ASN A 119 11.59 10.10 8.40
CA ASN A 119 12.95 10.44 8.77
C ASN A 119 12.94 11.80 9.48
N ASP A 120 13.34 11.83 10.75
CA ASP A 120 13.36 13.05 11.56
C ASP A 120 14.68 13.18 12.33
N THR A 121 14.93 14.35 12.90
CA THR A 121 16.00 14.59 13.88
C THR A 121 15.38 15.12 15.16
N VAL A 122 15.36 14.30 16.22
CA VAL A 122 14.78 14.66 17.52
C VAL A 122 15.87 14.76 18.57
N GLY A 123 15.97 15.90 19.26
CA GLY A 123 16.98 16.13 20.28
C GLY A 123 18.40 16.06 19.72
N GLY A 124 18.57 16.43 18.45
CA GLY A 124 19.85 16.32 17.72
C GLY A 124 20.23 14.92 17.25
N LYS A 125 19.35 13.92 17.40
CA LYS A 125 19.61 12.54 16.96
C LYS A 125 18.78 12.19 15.72
N PRO A 126 19.39 11.75 14.61
CA PRO A 126 18.65 11.27 13.46
C PRO A 126 17.92 9.96 13.81
N ILE A 127 16.65 9.87 13.44
CA ILE A 127 15.78 8.72 13.65
C ILE A 127 14.95 8.42 12.41
N ALA A 128 14.57 7.15 12.27
CA ALA A 128 13.51 6.71 11.37
C ALA A 128 12.36 6.16 12.22
N VAL A 129 11.20 6.80 12.15
CA VAL A 129 9.98 6.37 12.84
C VAL A 129 9.20 5.47 11.90
N THR A 130 8.86 4.26 12.34
CA THR A 130 8.19 3.22 11.54
C THR A 130 7.14 2.48 12.38
N TRP A 131 6.13 1.91 11.73
CA TRP A 131 5.04 1.14 12.33
C TRP A 131 4.77 -0.16 11.57
#